data_AF-A0A941LA23-F1
#
_entry.id   AF-A0A941LA23-F1
#
_cell.length_a   1.000
_cell.length_b   1.000
_cell.length_c   1.000
_cell.angle_alpha   90.00
_cell.angle_beta   90.00
_cell.angle_gamma   90.00
#
_symmetry.space_group_name_H-M   'P 1'
#
loop_
_entity.id
_entity.type
_entity.pdbx_description
1 polymer ?
#
loop_
_entity_poly.entity_id
_entity_poly.type
_entity_poly.pdbx_seq_one_letter_code
_entity_poly.pdbx_strand_id
1 'polypeptide(L)'
;MSSLFVLLLSRGAKAQSSIAVDWEQPENLEEFRNDLQFFNEINASFLILSGPISTSRINDLNEFNIPYLIRTNNRFITQAKFKADSSSFIDQIETITALGPPELMKGVILFTDSNVKPFHVNTSFDVYFEKNQKLENGLSKTSSSPSPVYFQAVKNNVISIHNFKSKLEKHSIIIVDSEWLKSTSDQFPGFKDALTYTSKLNPELILLPEIPNQLPTIHWSILVLLLLWISLAVNVATNPTYLETIPRYFTAHRFYVDDIMSYRERSSASAVFLLFQHAIFGGLVVYILSKIFISDTGLEALYHHIPYIAVMGKNYFSLFVLSSVLVLIVELIALIWLYVPNKEMTHFNQGLNLFTSIFHLDFIIVTAIVTGYFGNWNTTLISFLALSYLLIWFSSFNITAFDASKRLGMHRNSYLFKTIGLHTLVSCALVVLLAVFNEWWDILKLTVSV
;
A
#
# COMPACT_ATOMS: atom_id res chain seq x y z
N MET A 1 -52.37 -4.32 41.65
CA MET A 1 -51.31 -5.35 41.77
C MET A 1 -51.03 -5.88 40.38
N SER A 2 -50.09 -5.23 39.70
CA SER A 2 -49.75 -5.52 38.30
C SER A 2 -48.37 -6.16 38.28
N SER A 3 -48.34 -7.44 37.93
CA SER A 3 -47.13 -8.27 37.89
C SER A 3 -46.16 -7.75 36.83
N LEU A 4 -45.00 -7.31 37.30
CA LEU A 4 -43.87 -6.88 36.48
C LEU A 4 -43.18 -8.12 35.88
N PHE A 5 -43.30 -8.30 34.57
CA PHE A 5 -42.59 -9.33 33.81
C PHE A 5 -41.11 -8.91 33.70
N VAL A 6 -40.23 -9.54 34.47
CA VAL A 6 -38.77 -9.40 34.28
C VAL A 6 -38.34 -10.33 33.15
N LEU A 7 -38.16 -9.75 31.96
CA LEU A 7 -37.41 -10.34 30.86
C LEU A 7 -35.94 -10.42 31.27
N LEU A 8 -35.54 -11.56 31.82
CA LEU A 8 -34.14 -12.00 31.83
C LEU A 8 -33.72 -12.26 30.39
N LEU A 9 -33.24 -11.21 29.71
CA LEU A 9 -32.43 -11.34 28.51
C LEU A 9 -31.19 -12.14 28.89
N SER A 10 -31.17 -13.42 28.51
CA SER A 10 -29.96 -14.23 28.48
C SER A 10 -28.94 -13.50 27.61
N ARG A 11 -27.93 -12.87 28.22
CA ARG A 11 -26.72 -12.49 27.51
C ARG A 11 -26.19 -13.76 26.86
N GLY A 12 -26.16 -13.80 25.53
CA GLY A 12 -25.62 -14.91 24.78
C GLY A 12 -24.23 -15.25 25.29
N ALA A 13 -23.96 -16.54 25.52
CA ALA A 13 -22.65 -17.02 25.88
C ALA A 13 -21.64 -16.53 24.84
N LYS A 14 -20.80 -15.54 25.19
CA LYS A 14 -19.69 -15.11 24.35
C LYS A 14 -18.78 -16.32 24.13
N ALA A 15 -18.45 -16.60 22.86
CA ALA A 15 -17.50 -17.66 22.54
C ALA A 15 -16.17 -17.36 23.24
N GLN A 16 -15.69 -18.30 24.04
CA GLN A 16 -14.41 -18.16 24.73
C GLN A 16 -13.28 -18.24 23.70
N SER A 17 -12.37 -17.27 23.73
CA SER A 17 -11.31 -17.10 22.72
C SER A 17 -9.99 -17.70 23.18
N SER A 18 -9.07 -17.90 22.27
CA SER A 18 -7.76 -18.51 22.53
C SER A 18 -6.67 -17.79 21.74
N ILE A 19 -5.44 -17.89 22.23
CA ILE A 19 -4.28 -17.17 21.69
C ILE A 19 -3.35 -18.17 21.04
N ALA A 20 -2.98 -17.89 19.79
CA ALA A 20 -1.84 -18.50 19.13
C ALA A 20 -0.72 -17.46 19.06
N VAL A 21 0.54 -17.92 19.03
CA VAL A 21 1.69 -17.00 19.05
C VAL A 21 2.48 -17.16 17.75
N ASP A 22 2.68 -16.05 17.05
CA ASP A 22 3.68 -15.95 15.98
C ASP A 22 5.03 -15.65 16.61
N TRP A 23 5.92 -16.64 16.59
CA TRP A 23 7.13 -16.63 17.41
C TRP A 23 8.39 -16.50 16.57
N GLU A 24 9.06 -15.37 16.75
CA GLU A 24 10.43 -15.18 16.28
C GLU A 24 11.38 -15.83 17.29
N GLN A 25 11.94 -16.97 16.89
CA GLN A 25 12.71 -17.81 17.79
C GLN A 25 14.04 -17.14 18.19
N PRO A 26 14.36 -17.00 19.49
CA PRO A 26 15.66 -16.51 19.92
C PRO A 26 16.78 -17.46 19.49
N GLU A 27 17.98 -16.95 19.27
CA GLU A 27 19.14 -17.79 18.96
C GLU A 27 19.58 -18.63 20.17
N ASN A 28 19.50 -18.04 21.36
CA ASN A 28 19.88 -18.66 22.63
C ASN A 28 18.86 -19.72 23.08
N LEU A 29 19.34 -20.92 23.43
CA LEU A 29 18.50 -22.03 23.92
C LEU A 29 17.86 -21.75 25.29
N GLU A 30 18.51 -20.99 26.17
CA GLU A 30 17.93 -20.62 27.46
C GLU A 30 16.75 -19.67 27.27
N GLU A 31 16.90 -18.65 26.43
CA GLU A 31 15.82 -17.74 26.06
C GLU A 31 14.69 -18.48 25.34
N PHE A 32 15.01 -19.45 24.49
CA PHE A 32 14.03 -20.30 23.82
C PHE A 32 13.16 -21.06 24.83
N ARG A 33 13.77 -21.66 25.86
CA ARG A 33 13.03 -22.37 26.93
C ARG A 33 12.23 -21.43 27.82
N ASN A 34 12.77 -20.25 28.13
CA ASN A 34 12.04 -19.23 28.89
C ASN A 34 10.78 -18.75 28.14
N ASP A 35 10.89 -18.55 26.83
CA ASP A 35 9.76 -18.21 25.96
C ASP A 35 8.71 -19.33 25.95
N LEU A 36 9.13 -20.60 25.82
CA LEU A 36 8.21 -21.74 25.89
C LEU A 36 7.49 -21.85 27.23
N GLN A 37 8.20 -21.62 28.35
CA GLN A 37 7.58 -21.58 29.66
C GLN A 37 6.51 -20.47 29.72
N PHE A 38 6.83 -19.27 29.24
CA PHE A 38 5.86 -18.17 29.18
C PHE A 38 4.63 -18.53 28.34
N PHE A 39 4.81 -19.12 27.15
CA PHE A 39 3.70 -19.53 26.29
C PHE A 39 2.84 -20.63 26.90
N ASN A 40 3.44 -21.55 27.66
CA ASN A 40 2.72 -22.57 28.42
C ASN A 40 1.89 -21.94 29.56
N GLU A 41 2.45 -20.98 30.30
CA GLU A 41 1.78 -20.27 31.39
C GLU A 41 0.50 -19.54 30.92
N ILE A 42 0.53 -18.95 29.72
CA ILE A 42 -0.63 -18.26 29.13
C ILE A 42 -1.58 -19.19 28.36
N ASN A 43 -1.35 -20.51 28.40
CA ASN A 43 -2.11 -21.52 27.67
C ASN A 43 -2.22 -21.25 26.14
N ALA A 44 -1.08 -20.94 25.51
CA ALA A 44 -1.04 -20.75 24.05
C ALA A 44 -1.56 -22.00 23.32
N SER A 45 -2.50 -21.81 22.39
CA SER A 45 -3.16 -22.92 21.67
C SER A 45 -2.27 -23.59 20.65
N PHE A 46 -1.46 -22.79 19.94
CA PHE A 46 -0.38 -23.27 19.10
C PHE A 46 0.64 -22.16 18.85
N LEU A 47 1.85 -22.57 18.47
CA LEU A 47 2.94 -21.67 18.06
C LEU A 47 3.11 -21.70 16.54
N ILE A 48 3.48 -20.58 15.95
CA ILE A 48 3.92 -20.49 14.55
C ILE A 48 5.41 -20.21 14.56
N LEU A 49 6.15 -21.07 13.86
CA LEU A 49 7.60 -21.11 13.88
C LEU A 49 8.14 -20.96 12.46
N SER A 50 9.07 -20.05 12.22
CA SER A 50 9.79 -20.00 10.94
C SER A 50 10.77 -21.18 10.83
N GLY A 51 10.70 -21.96 9.74
CA GLY A 51 11.63 -23.07 9.51
C GLY A 51 13.00 -22.61 8.97
N PRO A 52 14.05 -23.46 9.03
CA PRO A 52 14.09 -24.83 9.57
C PRO A 52 14.36 -24.89 11.09
N ILE A 53 13.84 -25.93 11.76
CA ILE A 53 13.97 -26.13 13.22
C ILE A 53 14.96 -27.25 13.51
N SER A 54 15.89 -27.04 14.44
CA SER A 54 16.85 -28.07 14.86
C SER A 54 16.18 -29.17 15.70
N THR A 55 16.74 -30.38 15.68
CA THR A 55 16.25 -31.51 16.50
C THR A 55 16.23 -31.19 18.00
N SER A 56 17.17 -30.39 18.50
CA SER A 56 17.19 -29.95 19.89
C SER A 56 15.96 -29.11 20.27
N ARG A 57 15.55 -28.17 19.41
CA ARG A 57 14.36 -27.32 19.62
C ARG A 57 13.06 -28.12 19.50
N ILE A 58 13.03 -29.14 18.63
CA ILE A 58 11.89 -30.06 18.53
C ILE A 58 11.70 -30.85 19.84
N ASN A 59 12.79 -31.31 20.45
CA ASN A 59 12.71 -32.01 21.73
C ASN A 59 12.15 -31.11 22.84
N ASP A 60 12.58 -29.85 22.91
CA ASP A 60 12.05 -28.87 23.87
C ASP A 60 10.55 -28.60 23.59
N LEU A 61 10.14 -28.41 22.34
CA LEU A 61 8.71 -28.25 21.99
C LEU A 61 7.85 -29.45 22.43
N ASN A 62 8.40 -30.66 22.31
CA ASN A 62 7.72 -31.88 22.75
C ASN A 62 7.63 -31.96 24.28
N GLU A 63 8.65 -31.48 25.01
CA GLU A 63 8.65 -31.44 26.49
C GLU A 63 7.55 -30.52 27.03
N PHE A 64 7.35 -29.35 26.42
CA PHE A 64 6.32 -28.40 26.82
C PHE A 64 4.91 -28.75 26.29
N ASN A 65 4.78 -29.78 25.45
CA ASN A 65 3.51 -30.28 24.91
C ASN A 65 2.66 -29.20 24.18
N ILE A 66 3.30 -28.21 23.56
CA ILE A 66 2.61 -27.12 22.85
C ILE A 66 2.52 -27.46 21.35
N PRO A 67 1.31 -27.50 20.75
CA PRO A 67 1.16 -27.70 19.31
C PRO A 67 1.83 -26.58 18.49
N TYR A 68 2.33 -26.90 17.31
CA TYR A 68 2.97 -25.88 16.46
C TYR A 68 2.73 -26.06 14.96
N LEU A 69 2.88 -24.95 14.23
CA LEU A 69 2.88 -24.84 12.78
C LEU A 69 4.25 -24.37 12.31
N ILE A 70 4.72 -24.92 11.19
CA ILE A 70 5.97 -24.48 10.57
C ILE A 70 5.64 -23.55 9.40
N ARG A 71 6.09 -22.30 9.47
CA ARG A 71 6.03 -21.34 8.37
C ARG A 71 7.24 -21.50 7.46
N THR A 72 6.97 -21.63 6.17
CA THR A 72 7.99 -21.61 5.13
C THR A 72 8.35 -20.19 4.71
N ASN A 73 9.52 -20.00 4.10
CA ASN A 73 9.99 -18.68 3.65
C ASN A 73 9.36 -18.24 2.31
N ASN A 74 8.30 -18.91 1.87
CA ASN A 74 7.63 -18.62 0.59
C ASN A 74 6.69 -17.41 0.75
N ARG A 75 7.27 -16.21 0.69
CA ARG A 75 6.54 -14.94 0.76
C ARG A 75 6.41 -14.29 -0.61
N PHE A 76 5.31 -13.56 -0.82
CA PHE A 76 5.10 -12.75 -2.03
C PHE A 76 5.16 -13.56 -3.34
N ILE A 77 4.70 -14.81 -3.33
CA ILE A 77 4.71 -15.67 -4.51
C ILE A 77 3.57 -15.27 -5.46
N THR A 78 3.91 -15.04 -6.73
CA THR A 78 2.94 -14.73 -7.79
C THR A 78 2.34 -16.00 -8.37
N GLN A 79 1.17 -15.86 -9.03
CA GLN A 79 0.51 -16.99 -9.66
C GLN A 79 1.36 -17.60 -10.79
N ALA A 80 2.03 -16.77 -11.61
CA ALA A 80 2.97 -17.25 -12.61
C ALA A 80 4.15 -18.02 -12.00
N LYS A 81 4.77 -17.50 -10.92
CA LYS A 81 5.89 -18.17 -10.25
C LYS A 81 5.47 -19.52 -9.66
N PHE A 82 4.31 -19.59 -9.03
CA PHE A 82 3.75 -20.84 -8.52
C PHE A 82 3.55 -21.88 -9.63
N LYS A 83 3.02 -21.48 -10.79
CA LYS A 83 2.82 -22.39 -11.93
C LYS A 83 4.14 -22.88 -12.55
N ALA A 84 5.17 -22.04 -12.53
CA ALA A 84 6.46 -22.38 -13.11
C ALA A 84 7.28 -23.32 -12.21
N ASP A 85 7.13 -23.21 -10.89
CA ASP A 85 7.99 -23.88 -9.90
C ASP A 85 7.21 -24.76 -8.90
N SER A 86 6.08 -25.34 -9.33
CA SER A 86 5.18 -26.09 -8.44
C SER A 86 5.84 -27.31 -7.81
N SER A 87 6.78 -27.96 -8.49
CA SER A 87 7.50 -29.13 -7.97
C SER A 87 8.38 -28.79 -6.78
N SER A 88 9.13 -27.68 -6.84
CA SER A 88 10.01 -27.22 -5.75
C SER A 88 9.22 -26.96 -4.46
N PHE A 89 8.00 -26.38 -4.56
CA PHE A 89 7.16 -26.18 -3.39
C PHE A 89 6.66 -27.50 -2.78
N ILE A 90 6.40 -28.52 -3.60
CA ILE A 90 6.01 -29.85 -3.12
C ILE A 90 7.21 -30.53 -2.44
N ASP A 91 8.41 -30.45 -3.04
CA ASP A 91 9.64 -31.02 -2.47
C ASP A 91 9.99 -30.40 -1.10
N GLN A 92 9.70 -29.10 -0.91
CA GLN A 92 9.85 -28.43 0.40
C GLN A 92 8.91 -29.01 1.46
N ILE A 93 7.65 -29.29 1.08
CA ILE A 93 6.68 -29.94 1.98
C ILE A 93 7.20 -31.33 2.37
N GLU A 94 7.66 -32.11 1.39
CA GLU A 94 8.23 -33.45 1.64
C GLU A 94 9.47 -33.39 2.54
N THR A 95 10.34 -32.41 2.35
CA THR A 95 11.51 -32.21 3.22
C THR A 95 11.10 -31.89 4.67
N ILE A 96 10.08 -31.05 4.85
CA ILE A 96 9.53 -30.74 6.19
C ILE A 96 8.86 -32.00 6.78
N THR A 97 8.21 -32.84 5.97
CA THR A 97 7.64 -34.12 6.43
C THR A 97 8.71 -35.08 6.93
N ALA A 98 9.90 -35.06 6.32
CA ALA A 98 11.01 -35.95 6.67
C ALA A 98 11.67 -35.61 8.02
N LEU A 99 11.46 -34.38 8.53
CA LEU A 99 11.93 -33.97 9.87
C LEU A 99 11.12 -34.61 11.02
N GLY A 100 10.12 -35.42 10.69
CA GLY A 100 9.44 -36.33 11.59
C GLY A 100 7.97 -35.92 11.83
N PRO A 101 7.09 -36.87 12.18
CA PRO A 101 5.71 -36.58 12.54
C PRO A 101 5.60 -36.54 14.07
N PRO A 102 5.81 -35.42 14.77
CA PRO A 102 5.51 -35.39 16.18
C PRO A 102 4.01 -35.13 16.32
N GLU A 103 3.35 -35.81 17.25
CA GLU A 103 1.92 -35.67 17.56
C GLU A 103 1.44 -34.20 17.74
N LEU A 104 2.39 -33.29 17.97
CA LEU A 104 2.21 -31.85 18.19
C LEU A 104 2.33 -30.97 16.94
N MET A 105 2.97 -31.42 15.85
CA MET A 105 3.00 -30.64 14.61
C MET A 105 1.62 -30.68 13.95
N LYS A 106 0.94 -29.53 13.90
CA LYS A 106 -0.42 -29.44 13.34
C LYS A 106 -0.44 -29.20 11.83
N GLY A 107 0.63 -28.65 11.27
CA GLY A 107 0.66 -28.32 9.85
C GLY A 107 1.80 -27.39 9.43
N VAL A 108 1.73 -26.99 8.16
CA VAL A 108 2.70 -26.11 7.50
C VAL A 108 1.99 -24.90 6.91
N ILE A 109 2.52 -23.70 7.15
CA ILE A 109 2.13 -22.48 6.44
C ILE A 109 3.00 -22.39 5.20
N LEU A 110 2.43 -22.78 4.07
CA LEU A 110 3.16 -22.95 2.82
C LEU A 110 3.41 -21.65 2.08
N PHE A 111 2.50 -20.68 2.21
CA PHE A 111 2.66 -19.37 1.60
C PHE A 111 2.19 -18.29 2.56
N THR A 112 2.97 -17.22 2.64
CA THR A 112 2.60 -15.99 3.35
C THR A 112 2.43 -14.87 2.34
N ASP A 113 1.34 -14.10 2.46
CA ASP A 113 1.14 -12.86 1.71
C ASP A 113 1.32 -13.05 0.20
N SER A 114 0.79 -14.15 -0.34
CA SER A 114 1.01 -14.59 -1.72
C SER A 114 -0.28 -14.62 -2.53
N ASN A 115 -0.15 -14.48 -3.85
CA ASN A 115 -1.28 -14.52 -4.79
C ASN A 115 -1.46 -15.93 -5.34
N VAL A 116 -1.54 -16.90 -4.43
CA VAL A 116 -1.76 -18.32 -4.71
C VAL A 116 -3.07 -18.72 -4.05
N LYS A 117 -3.96 -19.35 -4.81
CA LYS A 117 -5.22 -19.85 -4.25
C LYS A 117 -4.92 -21.10 -3.41
N PRO A 118 -5.57 -21.27 -2.25
CA PRO A 118 -5.44 -22.50 -1.49
C PRO A 118 -5.74 -23.72 -2.37
N PHE A 119 -4.91 -24.74 -2.27
CA PHE A 119 -5.06 -26.00 -2.97
C PHE A 119 -4.83 -27.16 -2.01
N HIS A 120 -5.37 -28.32 -2.37
CA HIS A 120 -5.21 -29.52 -1.58
C HIS A 120 -3.85 -30.15 -1.87
N VAL A 121 -3.12 -30.45 -0.80
CA VAL A 121 -1.90 -31.27 -0.84
C VAL A 121 -2.22 -32.56 -0.09
N ASN A 122 -1.88 -33.70 -0.68
CA ASN A 122 -2.11 -35.00 -0.06
C ASN A 122 -1.02 -35.28 0.98
N THR A 123 -1.19 -34.72 2.18
CA THR A 123 -0.25 -34.84 3.32
C THR A 123 -0.96 -35.36 4.56
N SER A 124 -0.20 -35.90 5.51
CA SER A 124 -0.71 -36.37 6.80
C SER A 124 -1.01 -35.24 7.81
N PHE A 125 -0.74 -33.98 7.44
CA PHE A 125 -0.98 -32.77 8.24
C PHE A 125 -1.67 -31.69 7.41
N ASP A 126 -2.17 -30.65 8.09
CA ASP A 126 -2.85 -29.53 7.46
C ASP A 126 -1.88 -28.57 6.76
N VAL A 127 -2.24 -28.14 5.54
CA VAL A 127 -1.51 -27.10 4.81
C VAL A 127 -2.31 -25.80 4.87
N TYR A 128 -1.66 -24.75 5.35
CA TYR A 128 -2.24 -23.44 5.55
C TYR A 128 -1.65 -22.40 4.59
N PHE A 129 -2.48 -21.40 4.28
CA PHE A 129 -2.16 -20.25 3.46
C PHE A 129 -2.45 -18.99 4.29
N GLU A 130 -1.44 -18.15 4.47
CA GLU A 130 -1.57 -16.89 5.20
C GLU A 130 -1.85 -15.76 4.20
N LYS A 131 -3.02 -15.11 4.35
CA LYS A 131 -3.42 -13.98 3.51
C LYS A 131 -4.31 -13.02 4.27
N ASN A 132 -4.07 -11.71 4.11
CA ASN A 132 -4.91 -10.65 4.67
C ASN A 132 -5.16 -10.82 6.17
N GLN A 133 -4.11 -11.15 6.92
CA GLN A 133 -4.17 -11.41 8.37
C GLN A 133 -5.06 -12.61 8.74
N LYS A 134 -5.28 -13.56 7.83
CA LYS A 134 -6.04 -14.78 8.09
C LYS A 134 -5.23 -16.00 7.70
N LEU A 135 -5.44 -17.07 8.46
CA LEU A 135 -4.90 -18.37 8.15
C LEU A 135 -6.01 -19.26 7.56
N GLU A 136 -5.86 -19.61 6.28
CA GLU A 136 -6.82 -20.45 5.55
C GLU A 136 -6.27 -21.86 5.35
N ASN A 137 -7.02 -22.88 5.76
CA ASN A 137 -6.65 -24.27 5.49
C ASN A 137 -7.04 -24.64 4.04
N GLY A 138 -6.13 -25.27 3.28
CA GLY A 138 -6.34 -25.73 1.90
C GLY A 138 -7.52 -26.68 1.70
N LEU A 139 -8.03 -27.31 2.77
CA LEU A 139 -9.18 -28.22 2.77
C LEU A 139 -10.55 -27.54 2.98
N SER A 140 -10.60 -26.30 3.49
CA SER A 140 -11.85 -25.71 3.96
C SER A 140 -12.52 -24.79 2.93
N LYS A 141 -13.40 -25.37 2.11
CA LYS A 141 -14.60 -24.65 1.66
C LYS A 141 -15.80 -24.85 2.60
N THR A 142 -15.69 -25.72 3.62
CA THR A 142 -16.86 -26.18 4.40
C THR A 142 -16.62 -26.37 5.91
N SER A 143 -15.47 -25.98 6.48
CA SER A 143 -15.31 -26.02 7.94
C SER A 143 -15.97 -24.79 8.58
N SER A 144 -17.01 -25.02 9.38
CA SER A 144 -17.63 -24.02 10.26
C SER A 144 -16.72 -23.60 11.44
N SER A 145 -15.48 -24.09 11.50
CA SER A 145 -14.51 -23.66 12.51
C SER A 145 -13.96 -22.27 12.16
N PRO A 146 -14.05 -21.31 13.09
CA PRO A 146 -13.54 -19.95 12.88
C PRO A 146 -12.05 -19.93 12.53
N SER A 147 -11.71 -19.29 11.41
CA SER A 147 -10.33 -19.13 10.94
C SER A 147 -9.50 -18.28 11.91
N PRO A 148 -8.26 -18.69 12.25
CA PRO A 148 -7.35 -17.85 13.02
C PRO A 148 -7.09 -16.51 12.33
N VAL A 149 -7.05 -15.44 13.12
CA VAL A 149 -6.82 -14.07 12.64
C VAL A 149 -5.60 -13.47 13.31
N TYR A 150 -4.69 -12.89 12.52
CA TYR A 150 -3.53 -12.16 13.03
C TYR A 150 -3.94 -10.83 13.65
N PHE A 151 -3.37 -10.55 14.81
CA PHE A 151 -3.43 -9.25 15.47
C PHE A 151 -2.21 -8.43 15.05
N GLN A 152 -2.47 -7.22 14.55
CA GLN A 152 -1.41 -6.25 14.25
C GLN A 152 -1.37 -5.23 15.37
N ALA A 153 -0.28 -5.24 16.12
CA ALA A 153 -0.02 -4.24 17.15
C ALA A 153 0.22 -2.86 16.50
N VAL A 154 -0.34 -1.83 17.11
CA VAL A 154 0.00 -0.44 16.84
C VAL A 154 1.16 -0.05 17.76
N LYS A 155 2.02 0.90 17.34
CA LYS A 155 3.15 1.39 18.15
C LYS A 155 2.79 1.82 19.58
N ASN A 156 1.53 2.18 19.82
CA ASN A 156 1.05 2.50 21.16
C ASN A 156 0.44 1.25 21.80
N ASN A 157 1.16 0.65 22.75
CA ASN A 157 0.74 -0.57 23.45
C ASN A 157 -0.62 -0.44 24.13
N VAL A 158 -0.99 0.74 24.64
CA VAL A 158 -2.32 0.96 25.22
C VAL A 158 -3.40 0.76 24.17
N ILE A 159 -3.28 1.43 23.02
CA ILE A 159 -4.25 1.31 21.92
C ILE A 159 -4.28 -0.13 21.39
N SER A 160 -3.12 -0.78 21.34
CA SER A 160 -3.01 -2.18 20.95
C SER A 160 -3.79 -3.10 21.88
N ILE A 161 -3.74 -2.92 23.20
CA ILE A 161 -4.55 -3.70 24.15
C ILE A 161 -6.05 -3.49 23.92
N HIS A 162 -6.48 -2.24 23.68
CA HIS A 162 -7.88 -1.94 23.35
C HIS A 162 -8.33 -2.65 22.06
N ASN A 163 -7.52 -2.58 21.01
CA ASN A 163 -7.79 -3.24 19.73
C ASN A 163 -7.79 -4.76 19.85
N PHE A 164 -6.87 -5.31 20.64
CA PHE A 164 -6.75 -6.73 20.93
C PHE A 164 -8.00 -7.26 21.61
N LYS A 165 -8.47 -6.59 22.69
CA LYS A 165 -9.72 -6.93 23.37
C LYS A 165 -10.92 -6.90 22.40
N SER A 166 -11.02 -5.88 21.56
CA SER A 166 -12.09 -5.80 20.55
C SER A 166 -12.05 -6.94 19.53
N LYS A 167 -10.85 -7.36 19.08
CA LYS A 167 -10.72 -8.50 18.18
C LYS A 167 -11.09 -9.81 18.87
N LEU A 168 -10.72 -9.99 20.14
CA LEU A 168 -11.04 -11.20 20.93
C LEU A 168 -12.53 -11.43 21.08
N GLU A 169 -13.32 -10.37 21.23
CA GLU A 169 -14.79 -10.49 21.31
C GLU A 169 -15.43 -11.00 20.01
N LYS A 170 -14.71 -10.94 18.88
CA LYS A 170 -15.22 -11.27 17.54
C LYS A 170 -14.67 -12.58 16.98
N HIS A 171 -13.55 -13.09 17.50
CA HIS A 171 -12.83 -14.23 16.95
C HIS A 171 -12.43 -15.20 18.05
N SER A 172 -12.49 -16.50 17.74
CA SER A 172 -12.16 -17.58 18.68
C SER A 172 -10.67 -17.85 18.81
N ILE A 173 -9.86 -17.55 17.79
CA ILE A 173 -8.42 -17.75 17.77
C ILE A 173 -7.76 -16.50 17.21
N ILE A 174 -6.87 -15.89 17.98
CA ILE A 174 -6.08 -14.74 17.56
C ILE A 174 -4.61 -15.10 17.60
N ILE A 175 -3.93 -14.88 16.47
CA ILE A 175 -2.49 -15.03 16.36
C ILE A 175 -1.84 -13.69 16.74
N VAL A 176 -0.91 -13.72 17.69
CA VAL A 176 -0.30 -12.54 18.26
C VAL A 176 1.22 -12.63 18.12
N ASP A 177 1.85 -11.52 17.78
CA ASP A 177 3.31 -11.42 17.76
C ASP A 177 3.91 -11.63 19.15
N SER A 178 4.94 -12.48 19.24
CA SER A 178 5.58 -12.85 20.50
C SER A 178 6.26 -11.67 21.21
N GLU A 179 6.88 -10.74 20.47
CA GLU A 179 7.58 -9.59 21.05
C GLU A 179 6.56 -8.60 21.65
N TRP A 180 5.50 -8.31 20.92
CA TRP A 180 4.40 -7.48 21.42
C TRP A 180 3.75 -8.11 22.66
N LEU A 181 3.48 -9.41 22.62
CA LEU A 181 2.84 -10.12 23.72
C LEU A 181 3.68 -10.06 24.99
N LYS A 182 4.98 -10.40 24.91
CA LYS A 182 5.92 -10.34 26.04
C LYS A 182 6.07 -8.91 26.56
N SER A 183 6.40 -7.95 25.69
CA SER A 183 6.62 -6.55 26.08
C SER A 183 5.37 -5.90 26.69
N THR A 184 4.17 -6.23 26.18
CA THR A 184 2.91 -5.74 26.73
C THR A 184 2.59 -6.39 28.07
N SER A 185 2.84 -7.70 28.23
CA SER A 185 2.69 -8.40 29.50
C SER A 185 3.63 -7.86 30.59
N ASP A 186 4.86 -7.51 30.23
CA ASP A 186 5.83 -6.92 31.15
C ASP A 186 5.44 -5.49 31.55
N GLN A 187 4.95 -4.69 30.59
CA GLN A 187 4.54 -3.31 30.83
C GLN A 187 3.22 -3.21 31.61
N PHE A 188 2.32 -4.19 31.45
CA PHE A 188 0.99 -4.21 32.08
C PHE A 188 0.73 -5.55 32.78
N PRO A 189 1.14 -5.72 34.05
CA PRO A 189 0.97 -6.99 34.77
C PRO A 189 -0.47 -7.52 34.80
N GLY A 190 -1.46 -6.62 34.94
CA GLY A 190 -2.87 -6.99 34.89
C GLY A 190 -3.34 -7.53 33.53
N PHE A 191 -2.62 -7.26 32.44
CA PHE A 191 -2.84 -7.91 31.15
C PHE A 191 -2.34 -9.35 31.20
N LYS A 192 -1.13 -9.60 31.72
CA LYS A 192 -0.57 -10.95 31.90
C LYS A 192 -1.47 -11.83 32.76
N ASP A 193 -1.96 -11.32 33.88
CA ASP A 193 -2.85 -12.06 34.79
C ASP A 193 -4.16 -12.46 34.10
N ALA A 194 -4.69 -11.61 33.21
CA ALA A 194 -5.88 -11.94 32.44
C ALA A 194 -5.65 -13.05 31.39
N LEU A 195 -4.41 -13.23 30.92
CA LEU A 195 -4.04 -14.30 30.00
C LEU A 195 -3.92 -15.66 30.70
N THR A 196 -3.44 -15.70 31.94
CA THR A 196 -3.12 -16.95 32.67
C THR A 196 -4.32 -17.54 33.43
N TYR A 197 -5.36 -16.75 33.71
CA TYR A 197 -6.44 -17.12 34.63
C TYR A 197 -7.34 -18.28 34.15
N THR A 198 -7.38 -18.58 32.85
CA THR A 198 -8.29 -19.59 32.26
C THR A 198 -7.72 -20.23 31.00
N SER A 199 -8.01 -21.51 30.76
CA SER A 199 -7.66 -22.21 29.51
C SER A 199 -8.32 -21.62 28.25
N LYS A 200 -9.34 -20.78 28.41
CA LYS A 200 -9.89 -19.96 27.34
C LYS A 200 -10.14 -18.53 27.81
N LEU A 201 -9.59 -17.59 27.07
CA LEU A 201 -9.52 -16.18 27.40
C LEU A 201 -10.91 -15.53 27.49
N ASN A 202 -11.17 -14.85 28.61
CA ASN A 202 -12.34 -13.97 28.75
C ASN A 202 -11.91 -12.51 28.52
N PRO A 203 -12.37 -11.87 27.41
CA PRO A 203 -12.00 -10.48 27.10
C PRO A 203 -12.39 -9.49 28.21
N GLU A 204 -13.41 -9.81 29.02
CA GLU A 204 -13.90 -8.93 30.09
C GLU A 204 -12.91 -8.79 31.25
N LEU A 205 -12.01 -9.77 31.44
CA LEU A 205 -10.98 -9.74 32.49
C LEU A 205 -9.79 -8.84 32.12
N ILE A 206 -9.64 -8.44 30.85
CA ILE A 206 -8.57 -7.56 30.41
C ILE A 206 -8.87 -6.13 30.88
N LEU A 207 -8.07 -5.66 31.85
CA LEU A 207 -8.06 -4.27 32.29
C LEU A 207 -7.46 -3.37 31.20
N LEU A 208 -8.20 -2.33 30.83
CA LEU A 208 -7.81 -1.42 29.76
C LEU A 208 -7.07 -0.21 30.34
N PRO A 209 -5.84 0.10 29.88
CA PRO A 209 -5.16 1.32 30.29
C PRO A 209 -5.87 2.55 29.70
N GLU A 210 -5.73 3.70 30.35
CA GLU A 210 -6.24 4.97 29.83
C GLU A 210 -5.52 5.37 28.54
N ILE A 211 -6.28 5.71 27.50
CA ILE A 211 -5.72 6.15 26.23
C ILE A 211 -5.23 7.60 26.41
N PRO A 212 -3.93 7.88 26.29
CA PRO A 212 -3.44 9.25 26.39
C PRO A 212 -4.05 10.10 25.27
N ASN A 213 -4.43 11.34 25.60
CA ASN A 213 -4.91 12.32 24.62
C ASN A 213 -3.87 12.49 23.51
N GLN A 214 -4.20 12.04 22.30
CA GLN A 214 -3.30 12.14 21.17
C GLN A 214 -3.31 13.55 20.60
N LEU A 215 -2.12 14.13 20.46
CA LEU A 215 -1.94 15.33 19.65
C LEU A 215 -2.28 15.01 18.18
N PRO A 216 -2.89 15.96 17.44
CA PRO A 216 -3.15 15.77 16.02
C PRO A 216 -1.84 15.50 15.28
N THR A 217 -1.80 14.42 14.50
CA THR A 217 -0.64 14.09 13.69
C THR A 217 -0.64 14.94 12.42
N ILE A 218 0.42 15.71 12.19
CA ILE A 218 0.58 16.49 10.95
C ILE A 218 1.02 15.53 9.86
N HIS A 219 0.21 15.40 8.81
CA HIS A 219 0.57 14.59 7.64
C HIS A 219 1.45 15.38 6.67
N TRP A 220 2.59 14.81 6.30
CA TRP A 220 3.58 15.48 5.43
C TRP A 220 3.02 15.84 4.05
N SER A 221 2.05 15.09 3.51
CA SER A 221 1.42 15.40 2.22
C SER A 221 0.64 16.70 2.26
N ILE A 222 0.03 17.04 3.40
CA ILE A 222 -0.62 18.34 3.63
C ILE A 222 0.44 19.44 3.65
N LEU A 223 1.57 19.20 4.32
CA LEU A 223 2.67 20.16 4.36
C LEU A 223 3.23 20.43 2.96
N VAL A 224 3.42 19.40 2.14
CA VAL A 224 3.87 19.56 0.75
C VAL A 224 2.83 20.32 -0.08
N LEU A 225 1.54 20.00 0.05
CA LEU A 225 0.48 20.76 -0.63
C LEU A 225 0.50 22.24 -0.22
N LEU A 226 0.66 22.55 1.06
CA LEU A 226 0.77 23.93 1.55
C LEU A 226 1.99 24.64 0.98
N LEU A 227 3.14 23.97 0.92
CA LEU A 227 4.33 24.53 0.28
C LEU A 227 4.10 24.81 -1.21
N LEU A 228 3.36 23.95 -1.92
CA LEU A 228 2.99 24.18 -3.32
C LEU A 228 2.08 25.41 -3.46
N TRP A 229 1.08 25.58 -2.58
CA TRP A 229 0.24 26.79 -2.57
C TRP A 229 1.00 28.06 -2.20
N ILE A 230 1.87 28.01 -1.19
CA ILE A 230 2.74 29.14 -0.81
C ILE A 230 3.63 29.52 -1.99
N SER A 231 4.21 28.53 -2.65
CA SER A 231 5.09 28.76 -3.78
C SER A 231 4.32 29.38 -4.97
N LEU A 232 3.07 28.99 -5.23
CA LEU A 232 2.19 29.67 -6.19
C LEU A 232 1.93 31.13 -5.79
N ALA A 233 1.64 31.39 -4.51
CA ALA A 233 1.41 32.75 -4.01
C ALA A 233 2.66 33.63 -4.17
N VAL A 234 3.86 33.08 -3.95
CA VAL A 234 5.13 33.77 -4.22
C VAL A 234 5.29 34.06 -5.71
N ASN A 235 4.99 33.11 -6.60
CA ASN A 235 5.05 33.33 -8.05
C ASN A 235 4.07 34.45 -8.49
N VAL A 236 2.86 34.46 -7.95
CA VAL A 236 1.87 35.54 -8.15
C VAL A 236 2.40 36.89 -7.66
N ALA A 237 3.00 36.94 -6.47
CA ALA A 237 3.49 38.18 -5.88
C ALA A 237 4.71 38.75 -6.63
N THR A 238 5.52 37.89 -7.26
CA THR A 238 6.77 38.28 -7.93
C THR A 238 6.59 38.57 -9.42
N ASN A 239 5.58 37.98 -10.07
CA ASN A 239 5.28 38.19 -11.48
C ASN A 239 3.96 38.95 -11.65
N PRO A 240 3.99 40.29 -11.84
CA PRO A 240 2.79 41.12 -11.79
C PRO A 240 1.76 40.80 -12.89
N THR A 241 2.20 40.26 -14.03
CA THR A 241 1.31 39.85 -15.14
C THR A 241 0.74 38.43 -14.96
N TYR A 242 1.18 37.69 -13.95
CA TYR A 242 0.83 36.27 -13.79
C TYR A 242 -0.67 36.06 -13.53
N LEU A 243 -1.30 36.90 -12.70
CA LEU A 243 -2.74 36.80 -12.45
C LEU A 243 -3.60 37.12 -13.67
N GLU A 244 -3.09 37.91 -14.61
CA GLU A 244 -3.80 38.26 -15.85
C GLU A 244 -3.68 37.13 -16.90
N THR A 245 -2.57 36.39 -16.90
CA THR A 245 -2.32 35.32 -17.88
C THR A 245 -3.16 34.06 -17.63
N ILE A 246 -3.40 33.69 -16.36
CA ILE A 246 -4.20 32.51 -15.99
C ILE A 246 -5.62 32.54 -16.58
N PRO A 247 -6.48 33.53 -16.25
CA PRO A 247 -7.85 33.54 -16.76
C PRO A 247 -7.86 33.71 -18.29
N ARG A 248 -6.86 34.37 -18.86
CA ARG A 248 -6.74 34.55 -20.31
C ARG A 248 -6.53 33.23 -21.04
N TYR A 249 -5.78 32.28 -20.47
CA TYR A 249 -5.64 30.93 -21.02
C TYR A 249 -6.99 30.22 -21.15
N PHE A 250 -7.87 30.32 -20.14
CA PHE A 250 -9.15 29.61 -20.11
C PHE A 250 -10.30 30.34 -20.83
N THR A 251 -10.29 31.66 -20.84
CA THR A 251 -11.42 32.48 -21.36
C THR A 251 -11.13 33.13 -22.71
N ALA A 252 -9.86 33.44 -23.01
CA ALA A 252 -9.42 34.15 -24.21
C ALA A 252 -8.26 33.39 -24.90
N HIS A 253 -8.40 32.07 -24.95
CA HIS A 253 -7.34 31.13 -25.32
C HIS A 253 -6.62 31.46 -26.65
N ARG A 254 -7.36 31.85 -27.70
CA ARG A 254 -6.75 32.23 -28.98
C ARG A 254 -5.77 33.41 -28.83
N PHE A 255 -6.16 34.45 -28.10
CA PHE A 255 -5.32 35.62 -27.87
C PHE A 255 -4.10 35.27 -27.03
N TYR A 256 -4.28 34.39 -26.03
CA TYR A 256 -3.19 33.88 -25.22
C TYR A 256 -2.13 33.17 -26.06
N VAL A 257 -2.55 32.21 -26.90
CA VAL A 257 -1.67 31.48 -27.81
C VAL A 257 -0.96 32.43 -28.76
N ASP A 258 -1.67 33.40 -29.33
CA ASP A 258 -1.11 34.35 -30.27
C ASP A 258 -0.03 35.24 -29.63
N ASP A 259 -0.21 35.67 -28.38
CA ASP A 259 0.78 36.49 -27.69
C ASP A 259 2.06 35.72 -27.35
N ILE A 260 1.95 34.45 -26.94
CA ILE A 260 3.13 33.60 -26.69
C ILE A 260 3.86 33.30 -27.99
N MET A 261 3.14 32.87 -29.02
CA MET A 261 3.75 32.55 -30.32
C MET A 261 4.34 33.78 -31.00
N SER A 262 3.90 34.99 -30.65
CA SER A 262 4.49 36.26 -31.10
C SER A 262 5.57 36.80 -30.15
N TYR A 263 5.93 36.02 -29.11
CA TYR A 263 6.96 36.35 -28.12
C TYR A 263 6.73 37.69 -27.38
N ARG A 264 5.45 38.03 -27.18
CA ARG A 264 5.02 39.17 -26.37
C ARG A 264 5.10 38.83 -24.90
N GLU A 265 4.82 37.58 -24.54
CA GLU A 265 5.11 37.03 -23.22
C GLU A 265 6.47 36.33 -23.24
N ARG A 266 7.41 36.86 -22.45
CA ARG A 266 8.83 36.46 -22.48
C ARG A 266 9.30 35.77 -21.21
N SER A 267 8.51 35.81 -20.15
CA SER A 267 8.90 35.19 -18.88
C SER A 267 8.85 33.67 -19.02
N SER A 268 9.96 33.00 -18.69
CA SER A 268 10.02 31.53 -18.56
C SER A 268 9.93 31.08 -17.11
N ALA A 269 10.15 32.00 -16.17
CA ALA A 269 10.28 31.67 -14.75
C ALA A 269 9.01 30.99 -14.23
N SER A 270 7.84 31.57 -14.50
CA SER A 270 6.57 31.02 -14.05
C SER A 270 6.24 29.67 -14.69
N ALA A 271 6.64 29.45 -15.94
CA ALA A 271 6.39 28.20 -16.65
C ALA A 271 7.32 27.07 -16.17
N VAL A 272 8.62 27.36 -15.97
CA VAL A 272 9.55 26.42 -15.31
C VAL A 272 9.04 26.04 -13.93
N PHE A 273 8.54 27.02 -13.19
CA PHE A 273 8.01 26.80 -11.86
C PHE A 273 6.78 25.87 -11.86
N LEU A 274 5.81 26.09 -12.76
CA LEU A 274 4.65 25.21 -12.94
C LEU A 274 5.05 23.78 -13.35
N LEU A 275 6.09 23.63 -14.16
CA LEU A 275 6.61 22.32 -14.56
C LEU A 275 7.13 21.53 -13.35
N PHE A 276 7.91 22.16 -12.46
CA PHE A 276 8.32 21.49 -11.21
C PHE A 276 7.14 21.20 -10.29
N GLN A 277 6.14 22.09 -10.23
CA GLN A 277 4.94 21.85 -9.42
C GLN A 277 4.11 20.68 -9.94
N HIS A 278 3.92 20.58 -11.26
CA HIS A 278 3.21 19.45 -11.88
C HIS A 278 3.89 18.13 -11.56
N ALA A 279 5.22 18.08 -11.64
CA ALA A 279 6.00 16.90 -11.26
C ALA A 279 5.75 16.49 -9.79
N ILE A 280 5.84 17.44 -8.85
CA ILE A 280 5.57 17.17 -7.43
C ILE A 280 4.11 16.76 -7.19
N PHE A 281 3.17 17.37 -7.91
CA PHE A 281 1.76 16.98 -7.88
C PHE A 281 1.56 15.54 -8.35
N GLY A 282 2.23 15.11 -9.42
CA GLY A 282 2.21 13.72 -9.89
C GLY A 282 2.78 12.75 -8.85
N GLY A 283 3.87 13.16 -8.19
CA GLY A 283 4.37 12.58 -6.95
C GLY A 283 3.27 12.29 -5.95
N LEU A 284 2.56 13.36 -5.58
CA LEU A 284 1.58 13.36 -4.51
C LEU A 284 0.33 12.54 -4.86
N VAL A 285 -0.12 12.59 -6.12
CA VAL A 285 -1.21 11.76 -6.63
C VAL A 285 -0.85 10.28 -6.51
N VAL A 286 0.34 9.87 -6.96
CA VAL A 286 0.80 8.47 -6.86
C VAL A 286 0.91 8.04 -5.40
N TYR A 287 1.42 8.89 -4.52
CA TYR A 287 1.49 8.62 -3.09
C TYR A 287 0.12 8.33 -2.47
N ILE A 288 -0.87 9.20 -2.74
CA ILE A 288 -2.22 9.04 -2.21
C ILE A 288 -2.88 7.79 -2.78
N LEU A 289 -2.82 7.57 -4.09
CA LEU A 289 -3.39 6.37 -4.71
C LEU A 289 -2.74 5.10 -4.16
N SER A 290 -1.41 5.10 -3.97
CA SER A 290 -0.72 3.96 -3.36
C SER A 290 -1.23 3.71 -1.94
N LYS A 291 -1.41 4.75 -1.13
CA LYS A 291 -1.99 4.62 0.22
C LYS A 291 -3.44 4.14 0.25
N ILE A 292 -4.20 4.37 -0.83
CA ILE A 292 -5.59 3.91 -0.95
C ILE A 292 -5.66 2.45 -1.40
N PHE A 293 -4.82 2.06 -2.36
CA PHE A 293 -4.93 0.77 -3.07
C PHE A 293 -3.91 -0.28 -2.65
N ILE A 294 -2.81 0.11 -1.99
CA ILE A 294 -1.72 -0.76 -1.62
C ILE A 294 -1.60 -0.73 -0.10
N SER A 295 -1.66 -1.91 0.53
CA SER A 295 -1.44 -2.05 1.97
C SER A 295 0.06 -1.97 2.30
N ASP A 296 0.43 -1.83 3.57
CA ASP A 296 1.84 -1.80 3.97
C ASP A 296 2.55 -3.12 3.59
N THR A 297 1.84 -4.25 3.69
CA THR A 297 2.31 -5.57 3.25
C THR A 297 2.39 -5.65 1.72
N GLY A 298 1.39 -5.13 1.02
CA GLY A 298 1.39 -5.05 -0.45
C GLY A 298 2.54 -4.21 -0.99
N LEU A 299 2.89 -3.12 -0.31
CA LEU A 299 4.04 -2.28 -0.63
C LEU A 299 5.36 -3.05 -0.43
N GLU A 300 5.47 -3.85 0.62
CA GLU A 300 6.62 -4.72 0.82
C GLU A 300 6.72 -5.77 -0.29
N ALA A 301 5.59 -6.34 -0.72
CA ALA A 301 5.52 -7.25 -1.86
C ALA A 301 6.01 -6.58 -3.15
N LEU A 302 5.64 -5.32 -3.37
CA LEU A 302 6.08 -4.54 -4.52
C LEU A 302 7.61 -4.38 -4.52
N TYR A 303 8.19 -3.98 -3.40
CA TYR A 303 9.66 -3.82 -3.27
C TYR A 303 10.42 -5.13 -3.28
N HIS A 304 9.79 -6.25 -2.92
CA HIS A 304 10.39 -7.56 -3.04
C HIS A 304 10.65 -7.93 -4.51
N HIS A 305 9.69 -7.67 -5.40
CA HIS A 305 9.84 -7.97 -6.84
C HIS A 305 10.59 -6.88 -7.60
N ILE A 306 10.51 -5.64 -7.13
CA ILE A 306 11.03 -4.45 -7.82
C ILE A 306 11.84 -3.63 -6.79
N PRO A 307 13.02 -4.10 -6.36
CA PRO A 307 13.77 -3.43 -5.29
C PRO A 307 14.30 -2.05 -5.71
N TYR A 308 14.51 -1.84 -7.02
CA TYR A 308 15.08 -0.61 -7.57
C TYR A 308 14.17 0.62 -7.43
N ILE A 309 12.87 0.44 -7.19
CA ILE A 309 11.97 1.58 -6.94
C ILE A 309 11.98 2.06 -5.47
N ALA A 310 12.71 1.37 -4.58
CA ALA A 310 12.89 1.74 -3.16
C ALA A 310 14.00 2.79 -2.94
N VAL A 311 14.08 3.82 -3.79
CA VAL A 311 15.09 4.89 -3.78
C VAL A 311 15.23 5.57 -2.40
N MET A 312 14.13 5.75 -1.66
CA MET A 312 14.11 6.36 -0.32
C MET A 312 13.78 5.34 0.79
N GLY A 313 14.08 4.06 0.54
CA GLY A 313 13.73 2.94 1.41
C GLY A 313 12.36 2.34 1.13
N LYS A 314 12.00 1.29 1.88
CA LYS A 314 10.75 0.52 1.70
C LYS A 314 9.54 1.24 2.33
N ASN A 315 9.18 2.40 1.78
CA ASN A 315 8.07 3.21 2.25
C ASN A 315 7.34 3.90 1.07
N TYR A 316 6.12 4.41 1.29
CA TYR A 316 5.34 5.08 0.24
C TYR A 316 5.99 6.38 -0.25
N PHE A 317 6.86 6.99 0.57
CA PHE A 317 7.56 8.21 0.20
C PHE A 317 8.56 7.97 -0.94
N SER A 318 9.11 6.75 -1.07
CA SER A 318 9.92 6.39 -2.23
C SER A 318 9.13 6.42 -3.54
N LEU A 319 7.86 5.96 -3.53
CA LEU A 319 6.98 6.05 -4.70
C LEU A 319 6.71 7.51 -5.09
N PHE A 320 6.49 8.40 -4.10
CA PHE A 320 6.34 9.83 -4.31
C PHE A 320 7.55 10.46 -5.02
N VAL A 321 8.76 10.19 -4.53
CA VAL A 321 9.99 10.77 -5.10
C VAL A 321 10.21 10.24 -6.51
N LEU A 322 10.10 8.92 -6.69
CA LEU A 322 10.31 8.29 -7.98
C LEU A 322 9.32 8.80 -9.03
N SER A 323 8.03 8.87 -8.71
CA SER A 323 7.03 9.35 -9.66
C SER A 323 7.19 10.85 -9.95
N SER A 324 7.59 11.67 -8.98
CA SER A 324 7.90 13.09 -9.23
C SER A 324 9.03 13.24 -10.24
N VAL A 325 10.12 12.49 -10.07
CA VAL A 325 11.26 12.51 -10.99
C VAL A 325 10.86 11.97 -12.36
N LEU A 326 10.08 10.89 -12.41
CA LEU A 326 9.61 10.31 -13.67
C LEU A 326 8.73 11.28 -14.45
N VAL A 327 7.76 11.93 -13.79
CA VAL A 327 6.89 12.95 -14.40
C VAL A 327 7.74 14.08 -14.97
N LEU A 328 8.68 14.61 -14.19
CA LEU A 328 9.59 15.66 -14.64
C LEU A 328 10.38 15.26 -15.91
N ILE A 329 10.95 14.05 -15.93
CA ILE A 329 11.69 13.55 -17.10
C ILE A 329 10.79 13.44 -18.32
N VAL A 330 9.60 12.86 -18.16
CA VAL A 330 8.63 12.68 -19.26
C VAL A 330 8.20 14.05 -19.82
N GLU A 331 7.96 15.04 -18.96
CA GLU A 331 7.62 16.40 -19.39
C GLU A 331 8.76 17.09 -20.14
N LEU A 332 10.01 16.94 -19.70
CA LEU A 332 11.16 17.49 -20.39
C LEU A 332 11.32 16.87 -21.79
N ILE A 333 11.12 15.55 -21.92
CA ILE A 333 11.10 14.86 -23.22
C ILE A 333 9.96 15.40 -24.08
N ALA A 334 8.76 15.55 -23.50
CA ALA A 334 7.57 16.05 -24.17
C ALA A 334 7.78 17.47 -24.72
N LEU A 335 8.39 18.36 -23.94
CA LEU A 335 8.73 19.72 -24.38
C LEU A 335 9.73 19.75 -25.53
N ILE A 336 10.80 18.95 -25.45
CA ILE A 336 11.78 18.82 -26.55
C ILE A 336 11.08 18.30 -27.81
N TRP A 337 10.18 17.32 -27.65
CA TRP A 337 9.40 16.76 -28.73
C TRP A 337 8.41 17.77 -29.34
N LEU A 338 7.81 18.67 -28.57
CA LEU A 338 6.97 19.75 -29.10
C LEU A 338 7.79 20.80 -29.86
N TYR A 339 8.97 21.14 -29.35
CA TYR A 339 9.81 22.21 -29.84
C TYR A 339 10.56 21.85 -31.14
N VAL A 340 11.29 20.73 -31.15
CA VAL A 340 12.19 20.34 -32.26
C VAL A 340 11.51 20.29 -33.64
N PRO A 341 10.29 19.74 -33.81
CA PRO A 341 9.64 19.69 -35.11
C PRO A 341 8.94 21.00 -35.49
N ASN A 342 8.84 21.99 -34.60
CA ASN A 342 8.17 23.26 -34.87
C ASN A 342 9.16 24.34 -35.31
N LYS A 343 9.12 24.73 -36.60
CA LYS A 343 10.01 25.76 -37.14
C LYS A 343 9.59 27.20 -36.81
N GLU A 344 8.33 27.42 -36.40
CA GLU A 344 7.80 28.75 -36.07
C GLU A 344 8.06 29.13 -34.61
N MET A 345 8.38 28.16 -33.75
CA MET A 345 8.81 28.42 -32.38
C MET A 345 10.28 28.85 -32.38
N THR A 346 10.52 30.16 -32.28
CA THR A 346 11.88 30.72 -32.25
C THR A 346 12.54 30.58 -30.89
N HIS A 347 11.75 30.44 -29.82
CA HIS A 347 12.25 30.33 -28.46
C HIS A 347 11.59 29.15 -27.74
N PHE A 348 12.40 28.36 -27.02
CA PHE A 348 11.91 27.23 -26.21
C PHE A 348 10.82 27.64 -25.22
N ASN A 349 10.90 28.88 -24.72
CA ASN A 349 9.92 29.44 -23.79
C ASN A 349 8.48 29.47 -24.34
N GLN A 350 8.31 29.49 -25.67
CA GLN A 350 6.98 29.48 -26.29
C GLN A 350 6.30 28.13 -26.11
N GLY A 351 7.04 27.04 -26.39
CA GLY A 351 6.56 25.68 -26.14
C GLY A 351 6.33 25.43 -24.65
N LEU A 352 7.25 25.90 -23.81
CA LEU A 352 7.16 25.78 -22.36
C LEU A 352 5.89 26.44 -21.79
N ASN A 353 5.64 27.72 -22.10
CA ASN A 353 4.46 28.42 -21.59
C ASN A 353 3.15 27.78 -22.06
N LEU A 354 3.04 27.41 -23.34
CA LEU A 354 1.83 26.76 -23.87
C LEU A 354 1.58 25.42 -23.16
N PHE A 355 2.63 24.62 -22.95
CA PHE A 355 2.56 23.33 -22.28
C PHE A 355 2.12 23.45 -20.81
N THR A 356 2.76 24.32 -20.04
CA THR A 356 2.53 24.36 -18.58
C THR A 356 1.27 25.10 -18.18
N SER A 357 0.63 25.84 -19.09
CA SER A 357 -0.52 26.69 -18.75
C SER A 357 -1.73 25.95 -18.22
N ILE A 358 -1.98 24.74 -18.70
CA ILE A 358 -3.12 23.94 -18.24
C ILE A 358 -2.92 23.41 -16.81
N PHE A 359 -1.68 23.34 -16.31
CA PHE A 359 -1.33 22.79 -14.99
C PHE A 359 -1.84 23.62 -13.82
N HIS A 360 -2.37 24.83 -14.05
CA HIS A 360 -3.14 25.54 -13.03
C HIS A 360 -4.34 24.74 -12.52
N LEU A 361 -4.90 23.85 -13.34
CA LEU A 361 -5.98 22.95 -12.93
C LEU A 361 -5.54 21.92 -11.89
N ASP A 362 -4.24 21.59 -11.83
CA ASP A 362 -3.70 20.61 -10.89
C ASP A 362 -3.83 21.10 -9.45
N PHE A 363 -3.71 22.40 -9.21
CA PHE A 363 -3.94 22.97 -7.88
C PHE A 363 -5.32 22.62 -7.35
N ILE A 364 -6.35 22.71 -8.21
CA ILE A 364 -7.72 22.43 -7.82
C ILE A 364 -7.88 20.92 -7.62
N ILE A 365 -7.45 20.12 -8.59
CA ILE A 365 -7.66 18.67 -8.58
C ILE A 365 -6.87 17.99 -7.47
N VAL A 366 -5.59 18.31 -7.32
CA VAL A 366 -4.75 17.68 -6.31
C VAL A 366 -5.12 18.15 -4.90
N THR A 367 -5.53 19.40 -4.72
CA THR A 367 -6.13 19.83 -3.45
C THR A 367 -7.39 19.01 -3.14
N ALA A 368 -8.28 18.81 -4.11
CA ALA A 368 -9.47 17.97 -3.93
C ALA A 368 -9.13 16.49 -3.64
N ILE A 369 -8.08 15.93 -4.25
CA ILE A 369 -7.59 14.58 -3.96
C ILE A 369 -7.06 14.48 -2.52
N VAL A 370 -6.23 15.44 -2.09
CA VAL A 370 -5.67 15.47 -0.72
C VAL A 370 -6.78 15.64 0.31
N THR A 371 -7.64 16.64 0.12
CA THR A 371 -8.79 16.88 1.00
C THR A 371 -9.72 15.68 1.02
N GLY A 372 -9.98 15.06 -0.13
CA GLY A 372 -10.85 13.89 -0.23
C GLY A 372 -10.26 12.68 0.48
N TYR A 373 -8.95 12.45 0.37
CA TYR A 373 -8.27 11.36 1.09
C TYR A 373 -8.40 11.52 2.61
N PHE A 374 -8.05 12.69 3.16
CA PHE A 374 -8.16 12.93 4.61
C PHE A 374 -9.60 13.13 5.10
N GLY A 375 -10.49 13.57 4.22
CA GLY A 375 -11.92 13.68 4.48
C GLY A 375 -12.68 12.36 4.31
N ASN A 376 -12.00 11.23 4.07
CA ASN A 376 -12.59 9.92 3.84
C ASN A 376 -13.66 9.91 2.73
N TRP A 377 -13.42 10.63 1.64
CA TRP A 377 -14.27 10.57 0.45
C TRP A 377 -14.22 9.19 -0.21
N ASN A 378 -15.22 8.90 -1.03
CA ASN A 378 -15.28 7.64 -1.78
C ASN A 378 -14.02 7.47 -2.67
N THR A 379 -13.33 6.33 -2.54
CA THR A 379 -12.18 5.93 -3.35
C THR A 379 -12.40 6.07 -4.86
N THR A 380 -13.61 5.78 -5.33
CA THR A 380 -13.99 5.91 -6.75
C THR A 380 -13.91 7.37 -7.22
N LEU A 381 -14.35 8.31 -6.39
CA LEU A 381 -14.29 9.73 -6.69
C LEU A 381 -12.84 10.21 -6.74
N ILE A 382 -12.01 9.82 -5.78
CA ILE A 382 -10.59 10.15 -5.76
C ILE A 382 -9.90 9.58 -7.00
N SER A 383 -10.26 8.37 -7.42
CA SER A 383 -9.73 7.75 -8.64
C SER A 383 -10.13 8.50 -9.90
N PHE A 384 -11.38 8.99 -9.97
CA PHE A 384 -11.84 9.83 -11.08
C PHE A 384 -11.10 11.17 -11.15
N LEU A 385 -10.83 11.80 -9.99
CA LEU A 385 -10.01 13.01 -9.92
C LEU A 385 -8.57 12.74 -10.37
N ALA A 386 -7.97 11.61 -9.97
CA ALA A 386 -6.64 11.23 -10.43
C ALA A 386 -6.59 10.92 -11.93
N LEU A 387 -7.64 10.31 -12.49
CA LEU A 387 -7.77 10.14 -13.94
C LEU A 387 -7.88 11.49 -14.64
N SER A 388 -8.61 12.45 -14.05
CA SER A 388 -8.71 13.82 -14.57
C SER A 388 -7.35 14.53 -14.58
N TYR A 389 -6.53 14.33 -13.55
CA TYR A 389 -5.14 14.80 -13.51
C TYR A 389 -4.30 14.22 -14.66
N LEU A 390 -4.38 12.90 -14.90
CA LEU A 390 -3.69 12.26 -16.04
C LEU A 390 -4.20 12.79 -17.39
N LEU A 391 -5.51 13.06 -17.51
CA LEU A 391 -6.09 13.64 -18.72
C LEU A 391 -5.62 15.06 -18.96
N ILE A 392 -5.42 15.87 -17.92
CA ILE A 392 -4.82 17.21 -18.04
C ILE A 392 -3.38 17.09 -18.56
N TRP A 393 -2.60 16.18 -17.99
CA TRP A 393 -1.22 15.97 -18.42
C TRP A 393 -1.15 15.52 -19.89
N PHE A 394 -1.97 14.54 -20.28
CA PHE A 394 -2.08 14.10 -21.67
C PHE A 394 -2.59 15.23 -22.59
N SER A 395 -3.56 16.01 -22.15
CA SER A 395 -4.13 17.12 -22.93
C SER A 395 -3.16 18.27 -23.11
N SER A 396 -2.29 18.54 -22.12
CA SER A 396 -1.26 19.57 -22.20
C SER A 396 -0.42 19.46 -23.47
N PHE A 397 0.12 18.25 -23.74
CA PHE A 397 0.90 18.00 -24.94
C PHE A 397 0.08 18.23 -26.22
N ASN A 398 -1.11 17.64 -26.28
CA ASN A 398 -1.92 17.65 -27.49
C ASN A 398 -2.50 19.03 -27.82
N ILE A 399 -2.94 19.78 -26.80
CA ILE A 399 -3.40 21.17 -26.94
C ILE A 399 -2.24 22.04 -27.42
N THR A 400 -1.07 21.92 -26.78
CA THR A 400 0.12 22.68 -27.18
C THR A 400 0.52 22.40 -28.61
N ALA A 401 0.57 21.12 -29.01
CA ALA A 401 0.85 20.74 -30.39
C ALA A 401 -0.21 21.31 -31.35
N PHE A 402 -1.49 21.23 -31.00
CA PHE A 402 -2.56 21.76 -31.84
C PHE A 402 -2.43 23.27 -32.03
N ASP A 403 -2.21 24.02 -30.96
CA ASP A 403 -2.06 25.46 -30.99
C ASP A 403 -0.83 25.91 -31.76
N ALA A 404 0.31 25.28 -31.49
CA ALA A 404 1.55 25.54 -32.19
C ALA A 404 1.45 25.23 -33.70
N SER A 405 0.58 24.29 -34.09
CA SER A 405 0.37 23.92 -35.50
C SER A 405 -0.32 25.00 -36.34
N LYS A 406 -1.09 25.90 -35.71
CA LYS A 406 -1.90 26.89 -36.42
C LYS A 406 -1.06 27.89 -37.22
N ARG A 407 0.22 28.08 -36.87
CA ARG A 407 1.16 29.00 -37.56
C ARG A 407 2.04 28.32 -38.61
N LEU A 408 2.05 26.99 -38.69
CA LEU A 408 2.96 26.23 -39.56
C LEU A 408 2.55 26.16 -41.04
N GLY A 409 1.42 26.78 -41.43
CA GLY A 409 0.95 26.81 -42.82
C GLY A 409 0.94 25.42 -43.48
N MET A 410 1.72 25.26 -44.56
CA MET A 410 1.82 24.01 -45.32
C MET A 410 2.43 22.84 -44.52
N HIS A 411 3.21 23.10 -43.46
CA HIS A 411 3.84 22.05 -42.65
C HIS A 411 2.95 21.56 -41.49
N ARG A 412 1.76 22.14 -41.31
CA ARG A 412 0.84 21.84 -40.21
C ARG A 412 0.56 20.34 -40.05
N ASN A 413 0.17 19.66 -41.14
CA ASN A 413 -0.21 18.24 -41.07
C ASN A 413 0.99 17.34 -40.71
N SER A 414 2.17 17.64 -41.25
CA SER A 414 3.38 16.88 -40.90
C SER A 414 3.75 17.06 -39.43
N TYR A 415 3.59 18.27 -38.88
CA TYR A 415 3.85 18.53 -37.47
C TYR A 415 2.85 17.78 -36.58
N LEU A 416 1.54 17.89 -36.85
CA LEU A 416 0.50 17.20 -36.09
C LEU A 416 0.66 15.67 -36.11
N PHE A 417 1.07 15.11 -37.24
CA PHE A 417 1.38 13.67 -37.32
C PHE A 417 2.57 13.29 -36.42
N LYS A 418 3.65 14.07 -36.46
CA LYS A 418 4.87 13.83 -35.64
C LYS A 418 4.67 14.11 -34.15
N THR A 419 3.70 14.94 -33.78
CA THR A 419 3.39 15.27 -32.38
C THR A 419 2.16 14.50 -31.92
N ILE A 420 0.95 14.99 -32.14
CA ILE A 420 -0.30 14.39 -31.64
C ILE A 420 -0.44 12.92 -32.07
N GLY A 421 -0.20 12.63 -33.36
CA GLY A 421 -0.35 11.28 -33.91
C GLY A 421 0.61 10.29 -33.24
N LEU A 422 1.90 10.62 -33.26
CA LEU A 422 2.94 9.77 -32.67
C LEU A 422 2.86 9.72 -31.14
N HIS A 423 2.52 10.82 -30.45
CA HIS A 423 2.30 10.83 -29.00
C HIS A 423 1.15 9.93 -28.61
N THR A 424 0.00 10.03 -29.28
CA THR A 424 -1.14 9.13 -29.04
C THR A 424 -0.76 7.67 -29.29
N LEU A 425 -0.04 7.38 -30.39
CA LEU A 425 0.44 6.04 -30.69
C LEU A 425 1.37 5.51 -29.59
N VAL A 426 2.35 6.30 -29.14
CA VAL A 426 3.30 5.93 -28.08
C VAL A 426 2.56 5.71 -26.75
N SER A 427 1.64 6.59 -26.38
CA SER A 427 0.83 6.42 -25.16
C SER A 427 -0.02 5.16 -25.22
N CYS A 428 -0.69 4.89 -26.35
CA CYS A 428 -1.45 3.67 -26.55
C CYS A 428 -0.56 2.42 -26.50
N ALA A 429 0.61 2.46 -27.16
CA ALA A 429 1.57 1.36 -27.14
C ALA A 429 2.08 1.08 -25.73
N LEU A 430 2.34 2.11 -24.92
CA LEU A 430 2.76 1.96 -23.53
C LEU A 430 1.64 1.35 -22.67
N VAL A 431 0.39 1.78 -22.84
CA VAL A 431 -0.77 1.16 -22.15
C VAL A 431 -0.94 -0.30 -22.55
N VAL A 432 -0.82 -0.62 -23.85
CA VAL A 432 -0.90 -2.00 -24.35
C VAL A 432 0.27 -2.84 -23.82
N LEU A 433 1.49 -2.30 -23.78
CA LEU A 433 2.65 -2.99 -23.26
C LEU A 433 2.48 -3.31 -21.77
N LEU A 434 1.99 -2.36 -20.98
CA LEU A 434 1.62 -2.60 -19.58
C LEU A 434 0.48 -3.62 -19.45
N ALA A 435 -0.44 -3.68 -20.42
CA ALA A 435 -1.54 -4.64 -20.43
C ALA A 435 -1.10 -6.07 -20.76
N VAL A 436 -0.15 -6.24 -21.67
CA VAL A 436 0.27 -7.55 -22.21
C VAL A 436 1.39 -8.20 -21.39
N PHE A 437 2.22 -7.41 -20.71
CA PHE A 437 3.33 -7.96 -19.93
C PHE A 437 2.83 -8.61 -18.63
N ASN A 438 2.54 -9.92 -18.69
CA ASN A 438 1.89 -10.68 -17.62
C ASN A 438 2.59 -10.61 -16.26
N GLU A 439 3.92 -10.51 -16.24
CA GLU A 439 4.68 -10.47 -14.97
C GLU A 439 4.37 -9.22 -14.14
N TRP A 440 4.23 -8.05 -14.78
CA TRP A 440 3.89 -6.81 -14.09
C TRP A 440 2.48 -6.84 -13.51
N TRP A 441 1.52 -7.41 -14.26
CA TRP A 441 0.15 -7.57 -13.77
C TRP A 441 0.05 -8.51 -12.58
N ASP A 442 0.83 -9.60 -12.58
CA ASP A 442 0.85 -10.54 -11.47
C ASP A 442 1.44 -9.91 -10.20
N ILE A 443 2.48 -9.08 -10.33
CA ILE A 443 3.05 -8.30 -9.21
C ILE A 443 2.04 -7.25 -8.72
N LEU A 444 1.44 -6.46 -9.60
CA LEU A 444 0.44 -5.46 -9.21
C LEU A 444 -0.77 -6.09 -8.53
N LYS A 445 -1.26 -7.22 -9.07
CA LYS A 445 -2.37 -7.96 -8.47
C LYS A 445 -2.01 -8.51 -7.10
N LEU A 446 -0.78 -9.01 -6.92
CA LEU A 446 -0.26 -9.41 -5.61
C LEU A 446 -0.29 -8.23 -4.65
N THR A 447 0.37 -7.12 -5.01
CA THR A 447 0.50 -5.88 -4.23
C THR A 447 -0.82 -5.24 -3.82
N VAL A 448 -1.88 -5.36 -4.63
CA VAL A 448 -3.22 -4.83 -4.31
C VAL A 448 -4.07 -5.85 -3.52
N SER A 449 -3.78 -7.14 -3.64
CA SER A 449 -4.61 -8.21 -3.03
C SER A 449 -4.22 -8.58 -1.60
N VAL A 450 -3.03 -8.16 -1.19
CA VAL A 450 -2.39 -8.36 0.11
C VAL A 450 -2.25 -6.99 0.74
#